data_AF-A0AAV8XW44-F1
#
_entry.id   AF-A0AAV8XW44-F1
#
_cell.length_a   1.000
_cell.length_b   1.000
_cell.length_c   1.000
_cell.angle_alpha   90.00
_cell.angle_beta   90.00
_cell.angle_gamma   90.00
#
_symmetry.space_group_name_H-M   'P 1'
#
loop_
_entity.id
_entity.type
_entity.pdbx_description
1 polymer ?
#
loop_
_entity_poly.entity_id
_entity_poly.type
_entity_poly.pdbx_seq_one_letter_code
_entity_poly.pdbx_strand_id
1 'polypeptide(L)'
;MGVKFYVRKENYHPYKFQLVQELKEDDPDRRLQFCETMMNLCQTNPNLHQQILFSDEATFFVNGTLNRQNCRNFMDTIGKGTS
;
A
#
# COMPACT_ATOMS: atom_id res chain seq x y z
N MET A 1 10.84 -6.28 27.59
CA MET A 1 12.08 -6.74 26.94
C MET A 1 11.94 -8.22 26.58
N GLY A 2 11.07 -8.57 25.63
CA GLY A 2 10.74 -9.97 25.33
C GLY A 2 10.41 -10.18 23.85
N VAL A 3 9.48 -9.40 23.31
CA VAL A 3 8.99 -9.55 21.92
C VAL A 3 10.09 -9.44 20.85
N LYS A 4 11.05 -8.51 20.99
CA LYS A 4 12.15 -8.34 20.01
C LYS A 4 13.12 -9.52 19.94
N PHE A 5 13.33 -10.23 21.06
CA PHE A 5 14.25 -11.38 21.10
C PHE A 5 13.63 -12.59 20.40
N TYR A 6 12.34 -12.85 20.63
CA TYR A 6 11.62 -13.95 20.00
C TYR A 6 11.46 -13.75 18.49
N VAL A 7 11.14 -12.54 18.02
CA VAL A 7 11.02 -12.23 16.57
C VAL A 7 12.32 -12.53 15.81
N ARG A 8 13.48 -12.22 16.40
CA ARG A 8 14.79 -12.47 15.80
C ARG A 8 15.20 -13.94 15.87
N LYS A 9 14.79 -14.66 16.91
CA LYS A 9 15.09 -16.08 17.10
C LYS A 9 14.35 -16.94 16.08
N GLU A 10 13.08 -16.62 15.83
CA GLU A 10 12.19 -17.40 14.97
C GLU A 10 12.11 -16.83 13.53
N ASN A 11 13.04 -15.96 13.11
CA ASN A 11 13.10 -15.35 11.76
C ASN A 11 11.77 -14.78 11.23
N TYR A 12 10.98 -14.18 12.11
CA TYR A 12 9.73 -13.53 11.72
C TYR A 12 10.02 -12.25 10.93
N HIS A 13 9.56 -12.20 9.68
CA HIS A 13 9.65 -10.99 8.87
C HIS A 13 8.32 -10.21 8.93
N PRO A 14 8.38 -8.87 9.14
CA PRO A 14 7.20 -8.04 9.06
C PRO A 14 6.70 -7.99 7.61
N TYR A 15 5.63 -8.70 7.34
CA TYR A 15 4.92 -8.70 6.07
C TYR A 15 3.79 -7.69 6.10
N LYS A 16 3.73 -6.83 5.08
CA LYS A 16 2.62 -5.91 4.87
C LYS A 16 1.72 -6.51 3.80
N PHE A 17 0.53 -6.96 4.18
CA PHE A 17 -0.49 -7.38 3.21
C PHE A 17 -0.89 -6.16 2.37
N GLN A 18 -0.57 -6.19 1.09
CA GLN A 18 -1.01 -5.19 0.14
C GLN A 18 -2.33 -5.65 -0.45
N LEU A 19 -3.44 -5.13 0.08
CA LEU A 19 -4.73 -5.29 -0.58
C LEU A 19 -4.73 -4.37 -1.80
N VAL A 20 -4.47 -4.95 -2.97
CA VAL A 20 -4.64 -4.25 -4.24
C VAL A 20 -6.11 -4.27 -4.62
N GLN A 21 -6.61 -3.17 -5.18
CA GLN A 21 -7.89 -3.20 -5.88
C GLN A 21 -7.75 -4.13 -7.08
N GLU A 22 -8.77 -4.98 -7.28
CA GLU A 22 -8.86 -5.80 -8.48
C GLU A 22 -9.01 -4.86 -9.68
N LEU A 23 -8.05 -4.92 -10.60
CA LEU A 23 -8.10 -4.16 -11.85
C LEU A 23 -8.97 -4.94 -12.84
N LYS A 24 -9.99 -4.27 -13.37
CA LYS A 24 -10.78 -4.76 -14.51
C LYS A 24 -9.95 -4.69 -15.77
N GLU A 25 -10.35 -5.45 -16.79
CA GLU A 25 -9.65 -5.55 -18.08
C GLU A 25 -9.42 -4.17 -18.74
N ASP A 26 -10.34 -3.22 -18.58
CA ASP A 26 -10.25 -1.86 -19.12
C ASP A 26 -9.43 -0.88 -18.26
N ASP A 27 -9.15 -1.20 -16.99
CA ASP A 27 -8.52 -0.26 -16.07
C ASP A 27 -7.07 0.10 -16.45
N PRO A 28 -6.24 -0.80 -17.00
CA PRO A 28 -4.90 -0.45 -17.48
C PRO A 28 -4.91 0.67 -18.52
N ASP A 29 -5.80 0.57 -19.51
CA ASP A 29 -5.89 1.54 -20.60
C ASP A 29 -6.38 2.91 -20.10
N ARG A 30 -7.40 2.92 -19.24
CA ARG A 30 -7.91 4.15 -18.61
C ARG A 30 -6.84 4.84 -17.76
N ARG A 31 -6.07 4.06 -17.01
CA ARG A 31 -4.97 4.58 -16.19
C ARG A 31 -3.85 5.13 -17.07
N LEU A 32 -3.52 4.48 -18.18
CA LEU A 32 -2.51 4.96 -19.12
C LEU A 32 -2.93 6.30 -19.74
N GLN A 33 -4.16 6.38 -20.25
CA GLN A 33 -4.72 7.63 -20.82
C GLN A 33 -4.71 8.78 -19.82
N PHE A 34 -5.08 8.51 -18.56
CA PHE A 34 -5.00 9.49 -17.49
C PHE A 34 -3.56 9.97 -17.26
N CYS A 35 -2.60 9.05 -17.17
CA CYS A 35 -1.19 9.38 -16.98
C CYS A 35 -0.65 10.24 -18.14
N GLU A 36 -0.92 9.87 -19.39
CA GLU A 36 -0.51 10.64 -20.57
C GLU A 36 -1.07 12.07 -20.54
N THR A 37 -2.36 12.20 -20.24
CA THR A 37 -3.03 13.50 -20.12
C THR A 37 -2.41 14.35 -19.02
N MET A 38 -2.18 13.76 -17.84
CA MET A 38 -1.60 14.47 -16.70
C MET A 38 -0.15 14.89 -16.98
N MET A 39 0.65 14.06 -17.66
CA MET A 39 2.02 14.40 -18.06
C MET A 39 2.05 15.61 -18.99
N ASN A 40 1.17 15.65 -20.00
CA ASN A 40 1.08 16.79 -20.92
C ASN A 40 0.66 18.08 -20.20
N LEU A 41 -0.28 17.99 -19.25
CA LEU A 41 -0.71 19.13 -18.44
C LEU A 41 0.43 19.64 -17.54
N CYS A 42 1.19 18.74 -16.92
CA CYS A 42 2.37 19.09 -16.12
C CYS A 42 3.48 19.76 -16.96
N GLN A 43 3.67 19.32 -18.21
CA GLN A 43 4.65 19.95 -19.11
C GLN A 43 4.19 21.34 -19.57
N THR A 44 2.90 21.50 -19.82
CA THR A 44 2.32 22.78 -20.30
C THR A 44 2.21 23.81 -19.16
N ASN A 45 1.95 23.35 -17.94
CA ASN A 45 1.82 24.20 -16.76
C ASN A 45 2.68 23.66 -15.61
N PRO A 46 3.90 24.19 -15.44
CA PRO A 46 4.81 23.77 -14.37
C PRO A 46 4.24 23.95 -12.96
N ASN A 47 3.30 24.88 -12.78
CA ASN A 47 2.69 25.18 -11.48
C ASN A 47 1.39 24.40 -11.21
N LEU A 48 1.01 23.46 -12.09
CA LEU A 48 -0.21 22.66 -11.95
C LEU A 48 -0.31 21.99 -10.57
N HIS A 49 0.81 21.53 -10.03
CA HIS A 49 0.88 20.91 -8.70
C HIS A 49 0.38 21.82 -7.56
N GLN A 50 0.43 23.14 -7.71
CA GLN A 50 -0.06 24.12 -6.73
C GLN A 50 -1.54 24.43 -6.92
N GLN A 51 -2.11 24.06 -8.06
CA GLN A 51 -3.50 24.33 -8.43
C GLN A 51 -4.40 23.11 -8.19
N ILE A 52 -3.83 21.95 -7.88
CA ILE A 52 -4.58 20.73 -7.58
C ILE A 52 -4.78 20.61 -6.06
N LEU A 53 -6.04 20.56 -5.64
CA LEU A 53 -6.43 20.20 -4.28
C LEU A 53 -7.05 18.80 -4.30
N PHE A 54 -6.35 17.82 -3.73
CA PHE A 54 -6.88 16.47 -3.56
C PHE A 54 -7.74 16.41 -2.30
N SER A 55 -8.92 15.81 -2.42
CA SER A 55 -9.80 15.47 -1.30
C SER A 55 -10.13 13.99 -1.35
N ASP A 56 -10.13 13.34 -0.20
CA ASP A 56 -10.53 11.93 -0.05
C ASP A 56 -11.37 11.76 1.22
N GLU A 57 -12.20 10.73 1.26
CA GLU A 57 -13.01 10.36 2.41
C GLU A 57 -12.42 9.10 3.07
N ALA A 58 -12.11 9.19 4.36
CA ALA A 58 -11.60 8.07 5.13
C ALA A 58 -12.56 7.72 6.26
N THR A 59 -12.97 6.45 6.33
CA THR A 59 -13.79 5.94 7.42
C THR A 59 -12.91 5.42 8.56
N PHE A 60 -13.08 5.97 9.77
CA PHE A 60 -12.40 5.51 10.97
C PHE A 60 -13.37 4.85 11.93
N PHE A 61 -13.04 3.64 12.41
CA PHE A 61 -13.83 2.92 13.40
C PHE A 61 -13.14 2.96 14.77
N VAL A 62 -13.85 3.41 15.80
CA VAL A 62 -13.35 3.52 17.18
C VAL A 62 -13.27 2.14 17.88
N ASN A 63 -13.83 1.10 17.28
CA ASN A 63 -13.91 -0.25 17.87
C ASN A 63 -12.65 -1.12 17.71
N GLY A 64 -11.49 -0.53 17.37
CA GLY A 64 -10.24 -1.28 17.22
C GLY A 64 -10.08 -2.03 15.90
N THR A 65 -10.93 -1.77 14.90
CA THR A 65 -10.65 -2.22 13.54
C THR A 65 -9.35 -1.57 13.08
N LEU A 66 -8.30 -2.39 12.93
CA LEU A 66 -6.97 -1.91 12.59
C LEU A 66 -7.02 -1.11 11.28
N ASN A 67 -6.45 0.09 11.28
CA ASN A 67 -6.22 0.82 10.04
C ASN A 67 -5.31 -0.03 9.14
N ARG A 68 -5.88 -0.56 8.05
CA ARG A 68 -5.20 -1.47 7.11
C ARG A 68 -3.92 -0.86 6.51
N GLN A 69 -3.84 0.47 6.37
CA GLN A 69 -2.61 1.15 5.94
C GLN A 69 -1.43 0.91 6.91
N ASN A 70 -1.74 0.72 8.20
CA ASN A 70 -0.80 0.56 9.31
C ASN A 70 -0.65 -0.90 9.78
N CYS A 71 -1.41 -1.85 9.24
CA CYS A 71 -1.30 -3.27 9.59
C CYS A 71 0.00 -3.87 9.04
N ARG A 72 0.85 -4.39 9.93
CA ARG A 72 1.98 -5.28 9.60
C ARG A 72 1.80 -6.57 10.38
N ASN A 73 1.77 -7.69 9.67
CA ASN A 73 1.69 -9.01 10.27
C ASN A 73 3.08 -9.62 10.27
N PHE A 74 3.45 -10.34 11.31
CA PHE A 74 4.70 -11.10 11.36
C PHE A 74 4.40 -12.52 10.89
N MET A 75 4.98 -12.94 9.76
CA MET A 75 4.86 -14.32 9.27
C MET A 75 6.16 -15.08 9.56
N ASP A 76 5.99 -16.33 10.00
CA ASP A 76 7.10 -17.26 10.17
C ASP A 76 7.57 -17.68 8.78
N THR A 77 8.87 -17.60 8.52
CA THR A 77 9.40 -18.11 7.26
C THR A 77 9.36 -19.61 7.38
N ILE A 78 8.37 -20.26 6.74
CA ILE A 78 8.18 -21.72 6.74
C ILE A 78 9.55 -22.40 6.76
N GLY A 79 9.87 -22.95 7.93
CA GLY A 79 11.12 -23.62 8.16
C GLY A 79 11.31 -24.69 7.10
N LYS A 80 12.51 -24.70 6.53
CA LYS A 80 13.04 -25.86 5.83
C LYS A 80 12.81 -27.11 6.70
N GLY A 81 11.87 -27.99 6.32
CA GLY A 81 12.12 -29.43 6.44
C GLY A 81 12.94 -29.80 5.21
N THR A 82 14.17 -30.31 5.23
CA THR A 82 14.81 -31.37 6.04
C THR A 82 13.93 -32.60 6.20
N SER A 83 14.25 -33.58 5.33
CA SER A 83 13.92 -35.01 5.33
C SER A 83 12.55 -35.40 4.77
#